data_AF-A0A2V9KX45-F1
#
_entry.id   AF-A0A2V9KX45-F1
#
_cell.length_a   1.000
_cell.length_b   1.000
_cell.length_c   1.000
_cell.angle_alpha   90.00
_cell.angle_beta   90.00
_cell.angle_gamma   90.00
#
_symmetry.space_group_name_H-M   'P 1'
#
loop_
_entity.id
_entity.type
_entity.pdbx_description
1 polymer ?
#
loop_
_entity_poly.entity_id
_entity_poly.type
_entity_poly.pdbx_seq_one_letter_code
_entity_poly.pdbx_strand_id
1 'polypeptide(L)'
;MFSILRRRFLGQAASAGIIWSADLSFGRFLRAQSQATNSGVPARVYVDFERRITTLDRNLSGSFLEHLGCAIYDGIYDSGSRLSDPNGF
;
A
#
# COMPACT_ATOMS: atom_id res chain seq x y z
N MET A 1 5.59 19.98 51.34
CA MET A 1 4.27 19.94 50.68
C MET A 1 4.30 19.88 49.15
N PHE A 2 5.44 19.58 48.50
CA PHE A 2 5.59 19.65 47.03
C PHE A 2 5.61 18.28 46.29
N SER A 3 5.71 17.14 46.99
CA SER A 3 5.85 15.81 46.35
C SER A 3 4.53 15.22 45.84
N ILE A 4 3.40 15.53 46.50
CA ILE A 4 2.06 15.03 46.14
C ILE A 4 1.54 15.67 44.84
N LEU A 5 1.91 16.94 44.59
CA LEU A 5 1.51 17.68 43.40
C LEU A 5 2.18 17.13 42.13
N ARG A 6 3.46 16.73 42.23
CA ARG A 6 4.27 16.23 41.11
C ARG A 6 3.79 14.85 40.60
N ARG A 7 3.41 13.95 41.52
CA ARG A 7 2.85 12.62 41.16
C ARG A 7 1.47 12.75 40.51
N ARG A 8 0.63 13.68 40.97
CA ARG A 8 -0.67 13.95 40.35
C ARG A 8 -0.52 14.57 38.96
N PHE A 9 0.40 15.50 38.79
CA PHE A 9 0.67 16.13 37.49
C PHE A 9 1.19 15.13 36.46
N LEU A 10 2.16 14.28 36.83
CA LEU A 10 2.66 13.22 35.94
C LEU A 10 1.57 12.21 35.56
N GLY A 11 0.68 11.87 36.50
CA GLY A 11 -0.48 11.02 36.21
C GLY A 11 -1.47 11.66 35.24
N GLN A 12 -1.72 12.97 35.36
CA GLN A 12 -2.61 13.72 34.48
C GLN A 12 -2.00 13.99 33.09
N ALA A 13 -0.70 14.24 33.00
CA ALA A 13 -0.02 14.45 31.72
C ALA A 13 0.08 13.14 30.90
N ALA A 14 0.29 12.01 31.56
CA ALA A 14 0.33 10.69 30.90
C ALA A 14 -1.04 10.30 30.31
N SER A 15 -2.14 10.59 31.01
CA SER A 15 -3.50 10.28 30.51
C SER A 15 -3.93 11.19 29.35
N ALA A 16 -3.50 12.45 29.32
CA ALA A 16 -3.80 13.37 28.22
C ALA A 16 -3.09 12.99 26.90
N GLY A 17 -1.89 12.41 26.95
CA GLY A 17 -1.10 12.05 25.77
C GLY A 17 -1.61 10.82 24.99
N ILE A 18 -2.29 9.89 25.65
CA ILE A 18 -2.79 8.65 25.03
C ILE A 18 -4.04 8.92 24.17
N ILE A 19 -4.84 9.92 24.54
CA ILE A 19 -6.14 10.18 23.89
C ILE A 19 -5.96 10.82 22.50
N TRP A 20 -4.89 11.58 22.26
CA TRP A 20 -4.66 12.27 20.97
C TRP A 20 -3.95 11.42 19.88
N SER A 21 -3.36 10.28 20.24
CA SER A 21 -2.59 9.44 19.28
C SER A 21 -3.39 8.26 18.70
N ALA A 22 -4.52 7.90 19.31
CA ALA A 22 -5.38 6.83 18.81
C ALA A 22 -6.10 7.19 17.50
N ASP A 23 -6.51 8.46 17.32
CA ASP A 23 -7.27 8.89 16.14
C ASP A 23 -6.44 8.89 14.83
N LEU A 24 -5.12 9.04 14.93
CA LEU A 24 -4.25 9.14 13.76
C LEU A 24 -3.76 7.79 13.21
N SER A 25 -3.85 6.73 14.03
CA SER A 25 -3.22 5.45 13.71
C SER A 25 -4.11 4.50 12.91
N PHE A 26 -5.45 4.67 12.97
CA PHE A 26 -6.40 3.79 12.28
C PHE A 26 -7.35 4.48 11.30
N GLY A 27 -7.55 5.80 11.38
CA GLY A 27 -8.53 6.51 10.54
C GLY A 27 -8.09 6.74 9.08
N ARG A 28 -6.79 6.66 8.78
CA ARG A 28 -6.24 7.11 7.49
C ARG A 28 -6.08 6.00 6.45
N PHE A 29 -5.97 4.74 6.85
CA PHE A 29 -5.83 3.61 5.93
C PHE A 29 -7.16 3.15 5.30
N LEU A 30 -8.30 3.47 5.91
CA LEU A 30 -9.62 3.06 5.41
C LEU A 30 -10.22 4.03 4.37
N ARG A 31 -9.55 5.13 4.02
CA ARG A 31 -10.06 6.11 3.02
C ARG A 31 -9.62 5.84 1.58
N ALA A 32 -8.82 4.80 1.32
CA ALA A 32 -8.40 4.46 -0.03
C ALA A 32 -9.48 3.70 -0.83
N GLN A 33 -10.56 3.25 -0.18
CA GLN A 33 -11.68 2.64 -0.88
C GLN A 33 -12.64 3.74 -1.32
N SER A 34 -12.60 4.11 -2.61
CA SER A 34 -13.62 4.93 -3.24
C SER A 34 -14.99 4.31 -2.96
N GLN A 35 -15.93 5.11 -2.47
CA GLN A 35 -17.29 4.68 -2.21
C GLN A 35 -17.86 4.07 -3.49
N ALA A 36 -18.28 2.80 -3.43
CA ALA A 36 -18.95 2.17 -4.56
C ALA A 36 -20.20 2.99 -4.86
N THR A 37 -20.21 3.65 -6.02
CA THR A 37 -21.40 4.31 -6.53
C THR A 37 -22.40 3.22 -6.88
N ASN A 38 -23.23 2.83 -5.91
CA ASN A 38 -24.46 2.11 -6.16
C ASN A 38 -25.42 3.08 -6.88
N SER A 39 -25.11 3.39 -8.14
CA SER A 39 -26.12 3.81 -9.10
C SER A 39 -27.18 2.72 -9.02
N GLY A 40 -28.35 2.97 -8.42
CA GLY A 40 -29.36 1.94 -8.12
C GLY A 40 -29.92 1.17 -9.32
N VAL A 41 -29.32 1.35 -10.50
CA VAL A 41 -29.53 0.61 -11.73
C VAL A 41 -28.48 -0.52 -11.81
N PRO A 42 -28.90 -1.79 -11.89
CA PRO A 42 -27.97 -2.91 -12.02
C PRO A 42 -27.24 -2.87 -13.36
N ALA A 43 -25.91 -2.99 -13.34
CA ALA A 43 -25.11 -3.19 -14.55
C ALA A 43 -25.34 -4.61 -15.12
N ARG A 44 -25.39 -4.73 -16.45
CA ARG A 44 -25.48 -6.02 -17.15
C ARG A 44 -24.29 -6.16 -18.08
N VAL A 45 -23.65 -7.33 -18.05
CA VAL A 45 -22.52 -7.69 -18.92
C VAL A 45 -22.94 -8.88 -19.76
N TYR A 46 -22.75 -8.80 -21.07
CA TYR A 46 -22.99 -9.89 -22.02
C TYR A 46 -21.67 -10.26 -22.67
N VAL A 47 -21.38 -11.56 -22.75
CA VAL A 47 -20.18 -12.10 -23.40
C VAL A 47 -20.63 -13.03 -24.51
N ASP A 48 -20.23 -12.71 -25.74
CA ASP A 48 -20.47 -13.51 -26.94
C ASP A 48 -19.13 -14.05 -27.44
N PHE A 49 -18.95 -15.38 -27.36
CA PHE A 49 -17.70 -16.05 -27.73
C PHE A 49 -17.54 -16.23 -29.24
N GLU A 50 -18.65 -16.22 -30.00
CA GLU A 50 -18.61 -16.30 -31.46
C GLU A 50 -18.15 -14.95 -32.06
N ARG A 51 -18.38 -13.85 -31.32
CA ARG A 51 -17.95 -12.51 -31.70
C ARG A 51 -16.48 -12.25 -31.35
N ARG A 52 -15.56 -12.79 -32.13
CA ARG A 52 -14.12 -12.50 -32.00
C ARG A 52 -13.76 -11.14 -32.61
N ILE A 53 -13.20 -10.23 -31.80
CA ILE A 53 -12.73 -8.90 -32.25
C ILE A 53 -11.35 -9.01 -32.91
N THR A 54 -10.36 -9.54 -32.17
CA THR A 54 -8.99 -9.73 -32.66
C THR A 54 -8.24 -10.74 -31.79
N THR A 55 -7.05 -11.16 -32.22
CA THR A 55 -6.08 -11.88 -31.37
C THR A 55 -5.44 -10.93 -30.38
N LEU A 56 -5.33 -11.34 -29.11
CA LEU A 56 -4.58 -10.59 -28.10
C LEU A 56 -3.09 -10.64 -28.45
N ASP A 57 -2.46 -9.47 -28.63
CA ASP A 57 -1.01 -9.39 -28.82
C ASP A 57 -0.30 -9.77 -27.51
N ARG A 58 0.69 -10.67 -27.60
CA ARG A 58 1.49 -11.10 -26.44
C ARG A 58 2.30 -9.96 -25.83
N ASN A 59 2.63 -8.94 -26.62
CA ASN A 59 3.42 -7.80 -26.15
C ASN A 59 2.59 -6.78 -25.36
N LEU A 60 1.25 -6.91 -25.33
CA LEU A 60 0.38 -6.02 -24.57
C LEU A 60 0.66 -6.05 -23.06
N SER A 61 1.11 -7.20 -22.54
CA SER A 61 1.51 -7.36 -21.14
C SER A 61 3.02 -7.22 -20.93
N GLY A 62 3.72 -6.54 -21.83
CA GLY A 62 5.15 -6.22 -21.67
C GLY A 62 5.39 -5.33 -20.45
N SER A 63 6.59 -5.44 -19.88
CA SER A 63 7.09 -4.53 -18.84
C SER A 63 8.33 -3.79 -19.33
N PHE A 64 8.80 -2.81 -18.57
CA PHE A 64 9.94 -1.98 -18.92
C PHE A 64 10.94 -1.91 -17.77
N LEU A 65 12.23 -2.03 -18.11
CA LEU A 65 13.36 -1.87 -17.20
C LEU A 65 14.33 -0.86 -17.78
N GLU A 66 14.67 0.14 -16.98
CA GLU A 66 15.63 1.18 -17.29
C GLU A 66 16.70 1.20 -16.22
N HIS A 67 17.92 1.65 -16.57
CA HIS A 67 18.99 1.90 -15.62
C HIS A 67 18.72 3.18 -14.81
N LEU A 68 17.67 3.15 -13.99
CA LEU A 68 17.21 4.29 -13.22
C LEU A 68 16.91 3.87 -11.78
N GLY A 69 17.54 4.57 -10.83
CA GLY A 69 17.44 4.25 -9.41
C GLY A 69 17.80 2.79 -9.12
N CYS A 70 16.96 2.13 -8.31
CA CYS A 70 17.15 0.74 -7.90
C CYS A 70 16.45 -0.28 -8.83
N ALA A 71 16.14 0.07 -10.08
CA ALA A 71 15.46 -0.87 -10.98
C ALA A 71 16.40 -2.01 -11.41
N ILE A 72 17.68 -1.70 -11.65
CA ILE A 72 18.70 -2.67 -12.05
C ILE A 72 19.55 -3.04 -10.83
N TYR A 73 20.46 -2.16 -10.43
CA TYR A 73 21.30 -2.33 -9.24
C TYR A 73 20.45 -2.20 -7.98
N ASP A 74 20.67 -3.07 -7.00
CA ASP A 74 19.83 -3.21 -5.80
C ASP A 74 18.37 -3.62 -6.10
N GLY A 75 18.09 -4.03 -7.35
CA GLY A 75 16.78 -4.42 -7.86
C GLY A 75 16.79 -5.82 -8.41
N ILE A 76 16.72 -5.94 -9.75
CA ILE A 76 16.84 -7.25 -10.41
C ILE A 76 18.26 -7.82 -10.39
N TYR A 77 19.27 -7.01 -10.07
CA TYR A 77 20.66 -7.41 -10.01
C TYR A 77 21.31 -6.96 -8.69
N ASP A 78 21.72 -7.95 -7.88
CA ASP A 78 22.49 -7.75 -6.65
C ASP A 78 23.40 -8.97 -6.37
N SER A 79 24.62 -8.92 -6.90
CA SER A 79 25.63 -9.98 -6.71
C SER A 79 26.05 -10.23 -5.24
N GLY A 80 25.77 -9.30 -4.32
CA GLY A 80 26.08 -9.46 -2.90
C GLY A 80 24.95 -10.11 -2.10
N SER A 81 23.75 -10.21 -2.68
CA SER A 81 22.57 -10.75 -2.02
C SER A 81 22.65 -12.25 -1.81
N ARG A 82 22.18 -12.71 -0.65
CA ARG A 82 21.97 -14.14 -0.39
C ARG A 82 20.78 -14.73 -1.14
N LEU A 83 19.91 -13.88 -1.70
CA LEU A 83 18.74 -14.29 -2.48
C LEU A 83 19.04 -14.40 -3.97
N SER A 84 20.15 -13.82 -4.42
CA SER A 84 20.53 -13.84 -5.82
C SER A 84 21.26 -15.13 -6.19
N ASP A 85 21.11 -15.51 -7.44
CA ASP A 85 21.79 -16.64 -8.05
C ASP A 85 23.30 -16.35 -8.27
N PRO A 86 24.10 -17.33 -8.75
CA PRO A 86 25.54 -17.14 -9.00
C PRO A 86 25.89 -16.06 -10.05
N ASN A 87 24.93 -15.63 -10.88
CA ASN A 87 25.10 -14.54 -11.83
C ASN A 87 24.68 -13.18 -11.25
N GLY A 88 24.12 -13.15 -10.03
CA GLY A 88 23.71 -11.95 -9.33
C GLY A 88 22.25 -11.54 -9.57
N PHE A 89 21.39 -12.43 -10.06
CA PHE A 89 19.95 -12.20 -10.19
C PHE A 89 19.19 -12.79 -9.00
#